data_AF-A0A6I6EPU4-F1
#
_entry.id   AF-A0A6I6EPU4-F1
#
_cell.length_a   1.000
_cell.length_b   1.000
_cell.length_c   1.000
_cell.angle_alpha   90.00
_cell.angle_beta   90.00
_cell.angle_gamma   90.00
#
_symmetry.space_group_name_H-M   'P 1'
#
loop_
_entity.id
_entity.type
_entity.pdbx_description
1 polymer ?
#
loop_
_entity_poly.entity_id
_entity_poly.type
_entity_poly.pdbx_seq_one_letter_code
_entity_poly.pdbx_strand_id
1 'polypeptide(L)'
;MMKSKIAFVSFLIATSFSSVAADWYASYDNDEMRGTAQKFIQTESDNAVEFDFPYNGGSKMSLLLRSKKTELKEGQKAEDLPLTEAILTISKGQFICSSFNDCHVSVKFDSGKIEKFSMSEASGGRSDVMFFDNSSSFIKNVRTHKKVIIEAEFYQSGNKQFKFDLTGLTTAKG
;
A
#
# COMPACT_ATOMS: atom_id res chain seq x y z
N MET A 1 -37.88 55.16 25.74
CA MET A 1 -36.61 54.74 25.07
C MET A 1 -36.24 53.35 25.56
N MET A 2 -36.53 52.31 24.78
CA MET A 2 -36.27 50.91 25.14
C MET A 2 -35.15 50.39 24.23
N LYS A 3 -33.96 50.11 24.80
CA LYS A 3 -32.81 49.59 24.07
C LYS A 3 -32.91 48.05 24.03
N SER A 4 -33.33 47.51 22.89
CA SER A 4 -33.28 46.08 22.61
C SER A 4 -31.83 45.66 22.36
N LYS A 5 -31.32 44.70 23.15
CA LYS A 5 -30.01 44.07 22.92
C LYS A 5 -30.25 42.76 22.17
N ILE A 6 -29.90 42.73 20.89
CA ILE A 6 -29.92 41.52 20.07
C ILE A 6 -28.65 40.73 20.38
N ALA A 7 -28.80 39.53 20.95
CA ALA A 7 -27.71 38.58 21.12
C ALA A 7 -27.59 37.74 19.85
N PHE A 8 -26.46 37.85 19.14
CA PHE A 8 -26.10 36.96 18.04
C PHE A 8 -25.59 35.65 18.62
N VAL A 9 -26.36 34.57 18.47
CA VAL A 9 -25.90 33.21 18.78
C VAL A 9 -25.31 32.62 17.49
N SER A 10 -23.99 32.57 17.40
CA SER A 10 -23.30 31.86 16.30
C SER A 10 -23.43 30.35 16.51
N PHE A 11 -24.17 29.70 15.62
CA PHE A 11 -24.26 28.24 15.55
C PHE A 11 -23.05 27.71 14.77
N LEU A 12 -22.06 27.15 15.49
CA LEU A 12 -20.94 26.44 14.88
C LEU A 12 -21.45 25.08 14.38
N ILE A 13 -21.68 24.97 13.07
CA ILE A 13 -21.99 23.69 12.43
C ILE A 13 -20.68 22.90 12.37
N ALA A 14 -20.52 21.92 13.26
CA ALA A 14 -19.45 20.94 13.20
C ALA A 14 -19.74 19.97 12.06
N THR A 15 -19.18 20.23 10.88
CA THR A 15 -19.18 19.26 9.78
C THR A 15 -18.23 18.12 10.14
N SER A 16 -18.77 16.98 10.55
CA SER A 16 -18.01 15.73 10.67
C SER A 16 -17.58 15.28 9.29
N PHE A 17 -16.30 15.45 8.96
CA PHE A 17 -15.71 14.80 7.81
C PHE A 17 -15.56 13.31 8.12
N SER A 18 -16.40 12.47 7.54
CA SER A 18 -16.16 11.03 7.52
C SER A 18 -14.93 10.77 6.65
N SER A 19 -13.81 10.35 7.24
CA SER A 19 -12.72 9.79 6.46
C SER A 19 -13.21 8.46 5.89
N VAL A 20 -13.43 8.38 4.59
CA VAL A 20 -13.58 7.09 3.91
C VAL A 20 -12.24 6.39 4.07
N ALA A 21 -12.21 5.33 4.88
CA ALA A 21 -11.02 4.49 5.00
C ALA A 21 -10.65 3.96 3.61
N ALA A 22 -9.36 3.89 3.27
CA ALA A 22 -8.95 3.32 1.99
C ALA A 22 -9.51 1.90 1.81
N ASP A 23 -9.89 1.58 0.57
CA ASP A 23 -10.38 0.27 0.23
C ASP A 23 -9.22 -0.74 0.20
N TRP A 24 -9.34 -1.75 1.06
CA TRP A 24 -8.48 -2.92 1.06
C TRP A 24 -9.28 -4.11 0.54
N TYR A 25 -8.65 -4.96 -0.26
CA TYR A 25 -9.27 -6.13 -0.87
C TYR A 25 -8.48 -7.37 -0.51
N ALA A 26 -9.18 -8.41 -0.06
CA ALA A 26 -8.64 -9.73 0.20
C ALA A 26 -9.06 -10.67 -0.94
N SER A 27 -8.15 -11.52 -1.38
CA SER A 27 -8.44 -12.59 -2.31
C SER A 27 -7.65 -13.85 -1.98
N TYR A 28 -8.10 -14.98 -2.49
CA TYR A 28 -7.56 -16.29 -2.16
C TYR A 28 -7.40 -17.08 -3.45
N ASP A 29 -6.25 -17.73 -3.61
CA ASP A 29 -5.96 -18.62 -4.73
C ASP A 29 -5.81 -20.05 -4.22
N ASN A 30 -6.42 -21.00 -4.94
CA ASN A 30 -6.34 -22.43 -4.67
C ASN A 30 -5.82 -23.14 -5.91
N ASP A 31 -4.62 -23.70 -5.83
CA ASP A 31 -4.03 -24.53 -6.87
C ASP A 31 -4.42 -25.99 -6.63
N GLU A 32 -5.52 -26.40 -7.27
CA GLU A 32 -6.06 -27.76 -7.17
C GLU A 32 -5.06 -28.84 -7.63
N MET A 33 -4.18 -28.53 -8.58
CA MET A 33 -3.19 -29.50 -9.07
C MET A 33 -2.13 -29.82 -8.02
N ARG A 34 -1.78 -28.84 -7.18
CA ARG A 34 -0.75 -28.99 -6.14
C ARG A 34 -1.31 -29.08 -4.73
N GLY A 35 -2.63 -28.92 -4.54
CA GLY A 35 -3.27 -28.88 -3.23
C GLY A 35 -2.81 -27.72 -2.35
N THR A 36 -2.40 -26.60 -2.96
CA THR A 36 -1.85 -25.44 -2.24
C THR A 36 -2.78 -24.24 -2.31
N ALA A 37 -2.77 -23.42 -1.27
CA ALA A 37 -3.52 -22.18 -1.20
C ALA A 37 -2.61 -20.98 -0.94
N GLN A 38 -3.10 -19.79 -1.27
CA GLN A 38 -2.43 -18.52 -1.02
C GLN A 38 -3.44 -17.43 -0.69
N LYS A 39 -3.09 -16.58 0.27
CA LYS A 39 -3.85 -15.38 0.65
C LYS A 39 -3.19 -14.13 0.09
N PHE A 40 -4.01 -13.20 -0.39
CA PHE A 40 -3.62 -11.88 -0.82
C PHE A 40 -4.45 -10.82 -0.10
N ILE A 41 -3.82 -9.71 0.27
CA ILE A 41 -4.48 -8.51 0.76
C ILE A 41 -3.81 -7.31 0.10
N GLN A 42 -4.57 -6.47 -0.60
CA GLN A 42 -4.03 -5.35 -1.36
C GLN A 42 -4.80 -4.05 -1.15
N THR A 43 -4.11 -2.94 -1.40
CA THR A 43 -4.70 -1.61 -1.52
C THR A 43 -3.97 -0.80 -2.59
N GLU A 44 -4.54 0.33 -3.00
CA GLU A 44 -3.94 1.27 -3.94
C GLU A 44 -3.63 2.60 -3.26
N SER A 45 -2.70 3.36 -3.84
CA SER A 45 -2.35 4.68 -3.34
C SER A 45 -3.52 5.67 -3.41
N ASP A 46 -3.62 6.50 -2.38
CA ASP A 46 -4.60 7.58 -2.24
C ASP A 46 -4.38 8.65 -3.32
N ASN A 47 -3.14 8.85 -3.73
CA ASN A 47 -2.75 9.76 -4.82
C ASN A 47 -2.37 8.99 -6.08
N ALA A 48 -2.51 9.68 -7.21
CA ALA A 48 -1.83 9.32 -8.45
C ALA A 48 -0.61 10.22 -8.65
N VAL A 49 0.34 9.74 -9.47
CA VAL A 49 1.51 10.49 -9.91
C VAL A 49 1.51 10.51 -11.43
N GLU A 50 1.73 11.67 -12.02
CA GLU A 50 1.87 11.80 -13.47
C GLU A 50 3.25 11.33 -13.92
N PHE A 51 3.25 10.46 -14.92
CA PHE A 51 4.45 10.05 -15.63
C PHE A 51 4.40 10.58 -17.07
N ASP A 52 5.52 11.16 -17.51
CA ASP A 52 5.71 11.62 -18.87
C ASP A 52 5.87 10.44 -19.84
N PHE A 53 6.12 10.74 -21.12
CA PHE A 53 6.48 9.73 -22.11
C PHE A 53 7.61 8.83 -21.56
N PRO A 54 7.56 7.49 -21.71
CA PRO A 54 6.63 6.70 -22.55
C PRO A 54 5.30 6.29 -21.88
N TYR A 55 5.03 6.68 -20.63
CA TYR A 55 3.89 6.16 -19.86
C TYR A 55 2.62 7.00 -20.00
N ASN A 56 2.77 8.30 -20.25
CA ASN A 56 1.71 9.25 -20.60
C ASN A 56 0.45 9.13 -19.73
N GLY A 57 0.58 9.60 -18.49
CA GLY A 57 -0.55 9.90 -17.62
C GLY A 57 -0.39 9.43 -16.18
N GLY A 58 -1.48 9.57 -15.43
CA GLY A 58 -1.54 9.21 -14.02
C GLY A 58 -1.31 7.73 -13.78
N SER A 59 -0.46 7.45 -12.79
CA SER A 59 -0.21 6.12 -12.26
C SER A 59 -0.47 6.04 -10.77
N LYS A 60 -0.89 4.86 -10.34
CA LYS A 60 -1.05 4.49 -8.94
C LYS A 60 -0.12 3.34 -8.60
N MET A 61 0.32 3.34 -7.36
CA MET A 61 1.06 2.23 -6.79
C MET A 61 0.10 1.35 -6.01
N SER A 62 0.21 0.04 -6.17
CA SER A 62 -0.49 -0.93 -5.34
C SER A 62 0.47 -1.52 -4.32
N LEU A 63 0.00 -1.62 -3.08
CA LEU A 63 0.67 -2.37 -2.02
C LEU A 63 -0.03 -3.71 -1.88
N LEU A 64 0.69 -4.79 -2.18
CA LEU A 64 0.21 -6.16 -2.09
C LEU A 64 0.94 -6.90 -0.97
N LEU A 65 0.17 -7.45 -0.04
CA LEU A 65 0.65 -8.37 0.97
C LEU A 65 0.14 -9.76 0.62
N ARG A 66 0.99 -10.79 0.67
CA ARG A 66 0.56 -12.18 0.44
C ARG A 66 1.18 -13.18 1.40
N SER A 67 0.51 -14.29 1.61
CA SER A 67 1.10 -15.45 2.27
C SER A 67 2.06 -16.18 1.34
N LYS A 68 2.88 -17.08 1.89
CA LYS A 68 3.49 -18.14 1.09
C LYS A 68 2.38 -19.02 0.52
N LYS A 69 2.60 -19.50 -0.70
CA LYS A 69 1.82 -20.60 -1.26
C LYS A 69 2.16 -21.87 -0.49
N THR A 70 1.16 -22.51 0.11
CA THR A 70 1.38 -23.64 1.02
C THR A 70 0.19 -24.60 1.02
N GLU A 71 0.42 -25.85 1.37
CA GLU A 71 -0.67 -26.82 1.59
C GLU A 71 -1.45 -26.44 2.85
N LEU A 72 -2.78 -26.53 2.78
CA LEU A 72 -3.63 -26.28 3.93
C LEU A 72 -3.63 -27.49 4.86
N LYS A 73 -3.49 -27.25 6.16
CA LYS A 73 -3.72 -28.29 7.17
C LYS A 73 -5.21 -28.61 7.26
N GLU A 74 -5.56 -29.78 7.79
CA GLU A 74 -6.96 -30.17 7.98
C GLU A 74 -7.72 -29.10 8.77
N GLY A 75 -8.83 -28.62 8.19
CA GLY A 75 -9.67 -27.56 8.77
C GLY A 75 -9.12 -26.13 8.69
N GLN A 76 -7.87 -25.94 8.23
CA GLN A 76 -7.31 -24.62 7.98
C GLN A 76 -7.85 -24.04 6.68
N LYS A 77 -8.13 -22.73 6.65
CA LYS A 77 -8.55 -22.05 5.43
C LYS A 77 -7.48 -21.09 4.92
N ALA A 78 -7.61 -20.68 3.66
CA ALA A 78 -6.72 -19.70 3.06
C ALA A 78 -6.76 -18.36 3.83
N GLU A 79 -7.92 -17.99 4.39
CA GLU A 79 -8.07 -16.77 5.20
C GLU A 79 -7.16 -16.75 6.43
N ASP A 80 -6.84 -17.92 6.98
CA ASP A 80 -6.02 -18.07 8.19
C ASP A 80 -4.51 -17.99 7.90
N LEU A 81 -4.11 -17.97 6.63
CA LEU A 81 -2.70 -17.94 6.24
C LEU A 81 -2.06 -16.59 6.66
N PRO A 82 -0.88 -16.63 7.31
CA PRO A 82 -0.17 -15.41 7.67
C PRO A 82 0.38 -14.73 6.42
N LEU A 83 0.25 -13.41 6.34
CA LEU A 83 0.96 -12.60 5.35
C LEU A 83 2.46 -12.64 5.65
N THR A 84 3.26 -12.95 4.64
CA THR A 84 4.71 -13.16 4.76
C THR A 84 5.52 -12.35 3.76
N GLU A 85 4.91 -11.92 2.65
CA GLU A 85 5.57 -11.17 1.59
C GLU A 85 4.85 -9.84 1.35
N ALA A 86 5.62 -8.78 1.16
CA ALA A 86 5.14 -7.46 0.77
C ALA A 86 5.73 -7.10 -0.60
N ILE A 87 4.88 -6.55 -1.45
CA ILE A 87 5.15 -6.33 -2.87
C ILE A 87 4.60 -4.96 -3.26
N LEU A 88 5.36 -4.22 -4.06
CA LEU A 88 4.90 -3.01 -4.71
C LEU A 88 4.71 -3.28 -6.19
N THR A 89 3.59 -2.82 -6.75
CA THR A 89 3.37 -2.79 -8.19
C THR A 89 3.01 -1.38 -8.63
N ILE A 90 3.37 -1.01 -9.85
CA ILE A 90 3.00 0.29 -10.43
C ILE A 90 2.11 0.07 -11.65
N SER A 91 1.01 0.83 -11.75
CA SER A 91 0.06 0.66 -12.87
C SER A 91 0.63 1.10 -14.22
N LYS A 92 1.55 2.09 -14.20
CA LYS A 92 2.30 2.59 -15.35
C LYS A 92 3.65 3.10 -14.85
N GLY A 93 4.72 2.84 -15.58
CA GLY A 93 6.06 3.19 -15.14
C GLY A 93 6.94 1.96 -15.02
N GLN A 94 8.23 2.20 -14.84
CA GLN A 94 9.21 1.16 -14.60
C GLN A 94 10.05 1.61 -13.43
N PHE A 95 10.12 0.77 -12.40
CA PHE A 95 11.01 0.98 -11.28
C PHE A 95 12.46 0.95 -11.77
N ILE A 96 13.30 1.82 -11.19
CA ILE A 96 14.75 1.69 -11.32
C ILE A 96 15.26 0.93 -10.11
N CYS A 97 15.85 -0.21 -10.39
CA CYS A 97 16.51 -1.06 -9.41
C CYS A 97 17.78 -1.57 -10.10
N SER A 98 18.93 -0.97 -9.80
CA SER A 98 20.20 -1.44 -10.37
C SER A 98 20.99 -2.16 -9.30
N SER A 99 21.65 -3.26 -9.69
CA SER A 99 22.58 -4.00 -8.83
C SER A 99 23.77 -3.17 -8.34
N PHE A 100 23.97 -1.98 -8.92
CA PHE A 100 25.05 -1.05 -8.57
C PHE A 100 24.63 0.05 -7.59
N ASN A 101 23.32 0.31 -7.38
CA ASN A 101 22.83 1.46 -6.62
C ASN A 101 22.05 1.10 -5.34
N ASP A 102 22.22 -0.11 -4.80
CA ASP A 102 21.47 -0.63 -3.63
C ASP A 102 19.97 -0.41 -3.80
N CYS A 103 19.27 -1.32 -4.46
CA CYS A 103 17.84 -1.16 -4.72
C CYS A 103 17.03 -1.00 -3.42
N HIS A 104 16.43 0.18 -3.24
CA HIS A 104 15.69 0.52 -2.03
C HIS A 104 14.52 1.46 -2.30
N VAL A 105 13.59 1.47 -1.36
CA VAL A 105 12.55 2.51 -1.25
C VAL A 105 12.71 3.27 0.05
N SER A 106 12.36 4.55 0.05
CA SER A 106 12.26 5.36 1.25
C SER A 106 10.82 5.33 1.76
N VAL A 107 10.64 4.97 3.02
CA VAL A 107 9.33 4.74 3.64
C VAL A 107 9.20 5.62 4.87
N LYS A 108 8.06 6.30 5.00
CA LYS A 108 7.72 7.07 6.19
C LYS A 108 6.35 6.63 6.70
N PHE A 109 6.34 5.98 7.86
CA PHE A 109 5.11 5.64 8.56
C PHE A 109 4.65 6.81 9.43
N ASP A 110 3.37 7.15 9.36
CA ASP A 110 2.73 8.26 10.09
C ASP A 110 3.60 9.54 10.06
N SER A 111 3.94 10.10 11.23
CA SER A 111 4.84 11.24 11.39
C SER A 111 6.26 10.82 11.82
N GLY A 112 6.62 9.55 11.62
CA GLY A 112 7.90 8.97 12.01
C GLY A 112 9.09 9.45 11.16
N LYS A 113 10.25 8.83 11.39
CA LYS A 113 11.45 9.04 10.58
C LYS A 113 11.32 8.34 9.22
N ILE A 114 12.13 8.76 8.26
CA ILE A 114 12.29 8.03 6.99
C ILE A 114 13.15 6.80 7.25
N GLU A 115 12.67 5.64 6.79
CA GLU A 115 13.33 4.35 6.84
C GLU A 115 13.62 3.87 5.42
N LYS A 116 14.76 3.21 5.21
CA LYS A 116 15.07 2.59 3.92
C LYS A 116 14.76 1.10 3.99
N PHE A 117 14.06 0.60 2.99
CA PHE A 117 13.81 -0.83 2.82
C PHE A 117 14.50 -1.30 1.54
N SER A 118 15.35 -2.32 1.66
CA SER A 118 15.95 -3.01 0.51
C SER A 118 14.89 -3.79 -0.26
N MET A 119 15.03 -3.77 -1.58
CA MET A 119 14.09 -4.33 -2.53
C MET A 119 14.78 -5.28 -3.50
N SER A 120 14.04 -6.27 -3.97
CA SER A 120 14.42 -7.17 -5.05
C SER A 120 13.49 -7.00 -6.24
N GLU A 121 14.04 -7.11 -7.46
CA GLU A 121 13.25 -7.13 -8.70
C GLU A 121 12.46 -8.42 -8.84
N ALA A 122 11.40 -8.38 -9.64
CA ALA A 122 10.70 -9.59 -10.05
C ALA A 122 11.58 -10.49 -10.93
N SER A 123 11.60 -11.78 -10.60
CA SER A 123 12.10 -12.80 -11.52
C SER A 123 11.28 -12.79 -12.82
N GLY A 124 11.94 -12.70 -13.98
CA GLY A 124 11.28 -12.71 -15.28
C GLY A 124 11.22 -11.37 -16.02
N GLY A 125 11.99 -10.37 -15.58
CA GLY A 125 12.17 -9.11 -16.33
C GLY A 125 11.03 -8.11 -16.18
N ARG A 126 10.15 -8.30 -15.20
CA ARG A 126 9.11 -7.33 -14.88
C ARG A 126 9.69 -6.18 -14.08
N SER A 127 9.71 -5.00 -14.69
CA SER A 127 10.18 -3.74 -14.08
C SER A 127 9.06 -2.95 -13.39
N ASP A 128 7.83 -3.45 -13.42
CA ASP A 128 6.65 -2.83 -12.80
C ASP A 128 6.34 -3.43 -11.40
N VAL A 129 7.20 -4.32 -10.89
CA VAL A 129 7.04 -5.03 -9.61
C VAL A 129 8.36 -5.08 -8.85
N MET A 130 8.31 -4.83 -7.55
CA MET A 130 9.43 -5.05 -6.64
C MET A 130 8.96 -5.67 -5.32
N PHE A 131 9.86 -6.42 -4.68
CA PHE A 131 9.61 -7.19 -3.47
C PHE A 131 10.42 -6.61 -2.31
N PHE A 132 9.82 -6.51 -1.13
CA PHE A 132 10.57 -6.13 0.06
C PHE A 132 11.43 -7.31 0.55
N ASP A 133 12.75 -7.12 0.63
CA ASP A 133 13.67 -8.16 1.11
C ASP A 133 13.34 -8.55 2.56
N ASN A 134 13.07 -7.55 3.42
CA ASN A 134 12.58 -7.75 4.78
C ASN A 134 11.07 -7.47 4.88
N SER A 135 10.30 -8.28 4.16
CA SER A 135 8.83 -8.22 4.17
C SER A 135 8.24 -8.30 5.58
N SER A 136 8.82 -9.10 6.47
CA SER A 136 8.29 -9.28 7.84
C SER A 136 8.27 -7.98 8.65
N SER A 137 9.35 -7.19 8.57
CA SER A 137 9.46 -5.89 9.25
C SER A 137 8.46 -4.89 8.66
N PHE A 138 8.37 -4.82 7.33
CA PHE A 138 7.44 -3.94 6.65
C PHE A 138 5.97 -4.26 7.00
N ILE A 139 5.58 -5.55 6.94
CA ILE A 139 4.22 -6.00 7.28
C ILE A 139 3.88 -5.67 8.74
N LYS A 140 4.83 -5.82 9.66
CA LYS A 140 4.63 -5.43 11.06
C LYS A 140 4.30 -3.94 11.16
N ASN A 141 5.05 -3.07 10.49
CA ASN A 141 4.77 -1.64 10.48
C ASN A 141 3.42 -1.31 9.83
N VAL A 142 3.06 -1.98 8.72
CA VAL A 142 1.75 -1.80 8.08
C VAL A 142 0.60 -2.12 9.05
N ARG A 143 0.75 -3.12 9.92
CA ARG A 143 -0.27 -3.48 10.92
C ARG A 143 -0.40 -2.51 12.09
N THR A 144 0.65 -1.74 12.41
CA THR A 144 0.71 -0.92 13.63
C THR A 144 0.56 0.57 13.38
N HIS A 145 0.62 1.01 12.13
CA HIS A 145 0.55 2.43 11.73
C HIS A 145 -0.72 2.70 10.93
N LYS A 146 -1.08 3.99 10.80
CA LYS A 146 -2.31 4.39 10.11
C LYS A 146 -2.05 4.86 8.69
N LYS A 147 -0.87 5.39 8.41
CA LYS A 147 -0.51 5.94 7.10
C LYS A 147 0.91 5.57 6.75
N VAL A 148 1.18 5.46 5.46
CA VAL A 148 2.54 5.33 4.94
C VAL A 148 2.73 6.17 3.69
N ILE A 149 3.89 6.79 3.57
CA ILE A 149 4.41 7.36 2.34
C ILE A 149 5.54 6.48 1.86
N ILE A 150 5.47 6.03 0.61
CA ILE A 150 6.50 5.24 -0.05
C ILE A 150 7.04 6.06 -1.21
N GLU A 151 8.35 6.30 -1.21
CA GLU A 151 9.08 6.93 -2.31
C GLU A 151 9.94 5.89 -3.01
N ALA A 152 9.75 5.78 -4.33
CA ALA A 152 10.50 4.89 -5.20
C ALA A 152 11.03 5.66 -6.42
N GLU A 153 12.13 5.18 -6.99
CA GLU A 153 12.73 5.75 -8.19
C GLU A 153 12.15 5.09 -9.45
N PHE A 154 11.84 5.91 -10.46
CA PHE A 154 11.25 5.47 -11.72
C PHE A 154 12.04 5.96 -12.93
N TYR A 155 12.09 5.11 -13.96
CA TYR A 155 12.79 5.40 -15.20
C TYR A 155 12.27 6.69 -15.85
N GLN A 156 13.20 7.62 -16.12
CA GLN A 156 12.96 8.96 -16.68
C GLN A 156 12.06 9.88 -15.82
N SER A 157 11.71 9.47 -14.60
CA SER A 157 10.78 10.22 -13.74
C SER A 157 11.34 10.51 -12.35
N GLY A 158 12.48 9.90 -11.99
CA GLY A 158 13.14 10.07 -10.71
C GLY A 158 12.29 9.57 -9.55
N ASN A 159 12.51 10.15 -8.37
CA ASN A 159 11.80 9.77 -7.15
C ASN A 159 10.36 10.28 -7.15
N LYS A 160 9.39 9.38 -6.93
CA LYS A 160 7.97 9.69 -6.82
C LYS A 160 7.38 9.10 -5.55
N GLN A 161 6.42 9.82 -4.97
CA GLN A 161 5.83 9.49 -3.67
C GLN A 161 4.37 9.03 -3.81
N PHE A 162 4.06 7.92 -3.13
CA PHE A 162 2.75 7.33 -3.06
C PHE A 162 2.31 7.23 -1.60
N LYS A 163 1.07 7.62 -1.32
CA LYS A 163 0.49 7.72 0.01
C LYS A 163 -0.59 6.66 0.15
N PHE A 164 -0.66 6.03 1.31
CA PHE A 164 -1.64 5.00 1.61
C PHE A 164 -2.23 5.22 3.00
N ASP A 165 -3.53 4.97 3.11
CA ASP A 165 -4.22 4.73 4.37
C ASP A 165 -4.20 3.22 4.71
N LEU A 166 -3.58 2.91 5.85
CA LEU A 166 -3.36 1.55 6.35
C LEU A 166 -4.49 1.05 7.26
N THR A 167 -5.45 1.91 7.61
CA THR A 167 -6.49 1.57 8.60
C THR A 167 -7.47 0.51 8.11
N GLY A 168 -7.59 0.30 6.80
CA GLY A 168 -8.49 -0.68 6.20
C GLY A 168 -7.98 -2.13 6.19
N LEU A 169 -6.73 -2.40 6.58
CA LEU A 169 -6.12 -3.74 6.48
C LEU A 169 -6.94 -4.83 7.20
N THR A 170 -7.51 -4.53 8.36
CA THR A 170 -8.32 -5.49 9.15
C THR A 170 -9.76 -5.62 8.66
N THR A 171 -10.21 -4.72 7.78
CA THR A 171 -11.57 -4.69 7.22
C THR A 171 -11.54 -4.92 5.70
N ALA A 172 -10.51 -5.62 5.21
CA ALA A 172 -10.37 -5.91 3.79
C ALA A 172 -11.61 -6.65 3.26
N LYS A 173 -12.16 -6.15 2.15
CA LYS A 173 -13.34 -6.69 1.47
C LYS A 173 -12.94 -7.95 0.68
N GLY A 174 -13.76 -9.00 0.72
CA GLY A 174 -13.59 -10.21 -0.08
C GLY A 174 -14.50 -10.24 -1.29
#